data_AF-A0A5J5LGW1-F1
#
_entry.id   AF-A0A5J5LGW1-F1
#
_cell.length_a   1.000
_cell.length_b   1.000
_cell.length_c   1.000
_cell.angle_alpha   90.00
_cell.angle_beta   90.00
_cell.angle_gamma   90.00
#
_symmetry.space_group_name_H-M   'P 1'
#
loop_
_entity.id
_entity.type
_entity.pdbx_description
1 polymer ?
#
loop_
_entity_poly.entity_id
_entity_poly.type
_entity_poly.pdbx_seq_one_letter_code
_entity_poly.pdbx_strand_id
1 'polypeptide(L)'
;MTDVPDDVAEAFDRHDALISAGDSYAVETTNFDGRVTATEGEKWRTNYEVTVRAPSLQAATSDEVGDAVIDGWFETLERRLEDAPKATRTSVELDDYSVVEDGEQVVVTFEYTMGGERQAADVAKTFVEYVEGTYVEGVIPGYDYVGVVADLLDSASTGGSEGTRGGTPL
;
A
#
# COMPACT_ATOMS: atom_id res chain seq x y z
N MET A 1 -15.56 17.29 -8.85
CA MET A 1 -14.46 16.83 -7.99
C MET A 1 -14.51 17.69 -6.77
N THR A 2 -14.90 17.08 -5.67
CA THR A 2 -15.09 17.74 -4.39
C THR A 2 -13.74 17.71 -3.68
N ASP A 3 -13.37 18.84 -3.10
CA ASP A 3 -12.17 18.94 -2.26
C ASP A 3 -12.27 18.00 -1.05
N VAL A 4 -11.13 17.63 -0.47
CA VAL A 4 -11.11 16.82 0.76
C VAL A 4 -11.78 17.63 1.88
N PRO A 5 -12.67 17.04 2.69
CA PRO A 5 -13.31 17.77 3.80
C PRO A 5 -12.29 18.44 4.72
N ASP A 6 -12.56 19.68 5.17
CA ASP A 6 -11.60 20.50 5.93
C ASP A 6 -11.05 19.79 7.18
N ASP A 7 -11.91 19.09 7.93
CA ASP A 7 -11.50 18.35 9.13
C ASP A 7 -10.54 17.18 8.79
N VAL A 8 -10.73 16.56 7.62
CA VAL A 8 -9.84 15.50 7.13
C VAL A 8 -8.50 16.08 6.72
N ALA A 9 -8.52 17.17 5.96
CA ALA A 9 -7.30 17.86 5.55
C ALA A 9 -6.48 18.29 6.77
N GLU A 10 -7.12 18.88 7.78
CA GLU A 10 -6.47 19.32 9.02
C GLU A 10 -5.83 18.17 9.82
N ALA A 11 -6.42 16.96 9.75
CA ALA A 11 -5.87 15.78 10.39
C ALA A 11 -4.71 15.18 9.58
N PHE A 12 -4.85 15.11 8.25
CA PHE A 12 -3.89 14.47 7.36
C PHE A 12 -2.62 15.32 7.21
N ASP A 13 -2.75 16.65 7.14
CA ASP A 13 -1.59 17.57 7.13
C ASP A 13 -0.74 17.49 8.40
N ARG A 14 -1.31 17.01 9.51
CA ARG A 14 -0.57 16.80 10.77
C ARG A 14 0.04 15.42 10.90
N HIS A 15 -0.20 14.54 9.94
CA HIS A 15 0.23 13.16 9.98
C HIS A 15 1.50 12.99 9.15
N ASP A 16 2.64 12.70 9.80
CA ASP A 16 3.98 12.79 9.19
C ASP A 16 4.22 11.87 7.98
N ALA A 17 3.35 10.87 7.75
CA ALA A 17 3.45 9.95 6.61
C ALA A 17 2.63 10.37 5.38
N LEU A 18 1.80 11.41 5.50
CA LEU A 18 0.87 11.86 4.47
C LEU A 18 1.27 13.25 3.98
N ILE A 19 1.25 13.44 2.65
CA ILE A 19 1.49 14.74 2.02
C ILE A 19 0.35 15.09 1.08
N SER A 20 -0.14 16.32 1.16
CA SER A 20 -1.16 16.84 0.25
C SER A 20 -0.69 16.75 -1.22
N ALA A 21 -1.54 16.17 -2.06
CA ALA A 21 -1.29 15.91 -3.47
C ALA A 21 -2.54 16.25 -4.30
N GLY A 22 -2.84 17.55 -4.38
CA GLY A 22 -4.04 18.06 -5.04
C GLY A 22 -5.30 17.75 -4.23
N ASP A 23 -6.25 17.04 -4.84
CA ASP A 23 -7.49 16.54 -4.23
C ASP A 23 -7.33 15.20 -3.46
N SER A 24 -6.09 14.79 -3.19
CA SER A 24 -5.74 13.56 -2.48
C SER A 24 -4.56 13.78 -1.55
N TYR A 25 -4.23 12.77 -0.74
CA TYR A 25 -2.97 12.71 -0.01
C TYR A 25 -2.17 11.50 -0.46
N ALA A 26 -0.86 11.67 -0.63
CA ALA A 26 0.07 10.59 -0.92
C ALA A 26 0.65 10.03 0.38
N VAL A 27 0.83 8.71 0.46
CA VAL A 27 1.55 8.04 1.55
C VAL A 27 3.02 7.86 1.13
N GLU A 28 3.94 8.47 1.87
CA GLU A 28 5.38 8.47 1.51
C GLU A 28 6.21 7.42 2.23
N THR A 29 5.60 6.55 3.04
CA THR A 29 6.32 5.47 3.73
C THR A 29 6.56 4.24 2.87
N THR A 30 6.02 4.21 1.65
CA THR A 30 6.20 3.15 0.66
C THR A 30 6.79 3.69 -0.62
N ASN A 31 7.40 2.82 -1.42
CA ASN A 31 7.90 3.17 -2.76
C ASN A 31 6.82 3.07 -3.84
N PHE A 32 5.66 2.47 -3.54
CA PHE A 32 4.50 2.45 -4.42
C PHE A 32 3.70 3.75 -4.34
N ASP A 33 2.97 4.08 -5.43
CA ASP A 33 2.07 5.25 -5.45
C ASP A 33 0.80 4.90 -4.68
N GLY A 34 0.81 5.18 -3.37
CA GLY A 34 -0.33 5.05 -2.48
C GLY A 34 -1.01 6.41 -2.27
N ARG A 35 -2.31 6.48 -2.55
CA ARG A 35 -3.13 7.69 -2.42
C ARG A 35 -4.35 7.43 -1.58
N VAL A 36 -4.79 8.46 -0.86
CA VAL A 36 -6.06 8.47 -0.15
C VAL A 36 -6.86 9.69 -0.55
N THR A 37 -8.12 9.46 -0.92
CA THR A 37 -9.12 10.50 -1.10
C THR A 37 -10.18 10.39 -0.02
N ALA A 38 -10.92 11.47 0.21
CA ALA A 38 -11.97 11.49 1.20
C ALA A 38 -13.15 12.33 0.71
N THR A 39 -14.36 11.87 0.98
CA THR A 39 -15.61 12.58 0.65
C THR A 39 -16.58 12.54 1.83
N GLU A 40 -17.51 13.51 1.88
CA GLU A 40 -18.55 13.53 2.90
C GLU A 40 -19.38 12.24 2.87
N GLY A 41 -19.45 11.55 4.00
CA GLY A 41 -20.21 10.31 4.16
C GLY A 41 -21.53 10.53 4.90
N GLU A 42 -22.15 9.41 5.32
CA GLU A 42 -23.40 9.48 6.07
C GLU A 42 -23.18 10.01 7.49
N LYS A 43 -23.99 11.02 7.86
CA LYS A 43 -24.04 11.63 9.19
C LYS A 43 -22.73 12.33 9.57
N TRP A 44 -21.93 11.72 10.44
CA TRP A 44 -20.69 12.26 10.99
C TRP A 44 -19.47 11.48 10.50
N ARG A 45 -19.67 10.57 9.54
CA ARG A 45 -18.59 9.75 8.98
C ARG A 45 -18.17 10.32 7.63
N THR A 46 -16.93 10.00 7.27
CA THR A 46 -16.31 10.32 6.00
C THR A 46 -16.07 9.02 5.25
N ASN A 47 -16.29 9.03 3.94
CA ASN A 47 -15.95 7.92 3.07
C ASN A 47 -14.50 8.13 2.60
N TYR A 48 -13.66 7.13 2.78
CA TYR A 48 -12.26 7.13 2.36
C TYR A 48 -12.07 6.10 1.26
N GLU A 49 -11.28 6.46 0.26
CA GLU A 49 -10.82 5.55 -0.80
C GLU A 49 -9.30 5.58 -0.79
N VAL A 50 -8.69 4.42 -0.57
CA VAL A 50 -7.24 4.23 -0.64
C VAL A 50 -6.93 3.48 -1.92
N THR A 51 -6.11 4.06 -2.79
CA THR A 51 -5.65 3.44 -4.04
C THR A 51 -4.14 3.25 -3.98
N VAL A 52 -3.68 2.04 -4.28
CA VAL A 52 -2.24 1.73 -4.39
C VAL A 52 -1.94 1.21 -5.79
N ARG A 53 -0.96 1.81 -6.45
CA ARG A 53 -0.48 1.39 -7.76
C ARG A 53 0.90 0.75 -7.61
N ALA A 54 0.96 -0.55 -7.87
CA ALA A 54 2.18 -1.33 -7.91
C ALA A 54 2.44 -1.82 -9.35
N PRO A 55 3.69 -2.12 -9.74
CA PRO A 55 3.95 -2.79 -11.01
C PRO A 55 3.26 -4.17 -11.07
N SER A 56 2.84 -4.61 -12.26
CA SER A 56 2.48 -6.02 -12.45
C SER A 56 3.73 -6.91 -12.38
N LEU A 57 3.56 -8.21 -12.14
CA LEU A 57 4.69 -9.14 -12.08
C LEU A 57 5.54 -9.11 -13.36
N GLN A 58 4.88 -9.01 -14.53
CA GLN A 58 5.58 -8.89 -15.80
C GLN A 58 6.34 -7.57 -15.94
N ALA A 59 5.76 -6.44 -15.49
CA ALA A 59 6.44 -5.15 -15.54
C ALA A 59 7.61 -5.04 -14.54
N ALA A 60 7.53 -5.79 -13.44
CA ALA A 60 8.58 -5.85 -12.43
C ALA A 60 9.74 -6.77 -12.79
N THR A 61 9.65 -7.54 -13.89
CA THR A 61 10.63 -8.57 -14.25
C THR A 61 11.31 -8.24 -15.59
N SER A 62 12.62 -8.49 -15.68
CA SER A 62 13.40 -8.25 -16.90
C SER A 62 13.00 -9.16 -18.06
N ASP A 63 12.65 -10.41 -17.73
CA ASP A 63 12.31 -11.48 -18.66
C ASP A 63 10.80 -11.73 -18.71
N GLU A 64 10.38 -12.44 -19.75
CA GLU A 64 9.00 -12.89 -19.89
C GLU A 64 8.63 -13.88 -18.79
N VAL A 65 7.53 -13.60 -18.10
CA VAL A 65 6.93 -14.46 -17.09
C VAL A 65 5.77 -15.19 -17.75
N GLY A 66 5.71 -16.51 -17.61
CA GLY A 66 4.63 -17.28 -18.21
C GLY A 66 3.26 -16.95 -17.61
N ASP A 67 2.23 -16.89 -18.46
CA ASP A 67 0.85 -16.49 -18.09
C ASP A 67 0.34 -17.19 -16.81
N ALA A 68 0.53 -18.51 -16.70
CA ALA A 68 0.07 -19.26 -15.52
C ALA A 68 0.74 -18.81 -14.20
N VAL A 69 1.95 -18.25 -14.26
CA VAL A 69 2.66 -17.71 -13.10
C VAL A 69 2.13 -16.32 -12.76
N ILE A 70 1.86 -15.50 -13.79
CA ILE A 70 1.24 -14.17 -13.63
C ILE A 70 -0.12 -14.33 -12.95
N ASP A 71 -0.99 -15.18 -13.51
CA ASP A 71 -2.34 -15.43 -12.99
C ASP A 71 -2.29 -15.91 -11.53
N GLY A 72 -1.49 -16.94 -11.25
CA GLY A 72 -1.41 -17.52 -9.91
C GLY A 72 -0.81 -16.57 -8.86
N TRP A 73 0.13 -15.71 -9.28
CA TRP A 73 0.65 -14.65 -8.42
C TRP A 73 -0.42 -13.61 -8.12
N PHE A 74 -1.13 -13.13 -9.13
CA PHE A 74 -2.18 -12.12 -9.00
C PHE A 74 -3.32 -12.61 -8.10
N GLU A 75 -3.85 -13.82 -8.33
CA GLU A 75 -4.89 -14.44 -7.49
C GLU A 75 -4.44 -14.59 -6.03
N THR A 76 -3.14 -14.86 -5.80
CA THR A 76 -2.59 -14.99 -4.46
C THR A 76 -2.43 -13.64 -3.77
N LEU A 77 -2.00 -12.61 -4.51
CA LEU A 77 -1.91 -11.23 -4.04
C LEU A 77 -3.31 -10.74 -3.62
N GLU A 78 -4.30 -10.86 -4.51
CA GLU A 78 -5.69 -10.46 -4.26
C GLU A 78 -6.23 -11.11 -2.98
N ARG A 79 -6.13 -12.43 -2.84
CA ARG A 79 -6.64 -13.14 -1.67
C ARG A 79 -5.96 -12.73 -0.35
N ARG A 80 -4.66 -12.39 -0.39
CA ARG A 80 -3.95 -11.95 0.82
C ARG A 80 -4.31 -10.52 1.20
N LEU A 81 -4.50 -9.66 0.22
CA LEU A 81 -4.85 -8.26 0.43
C LEU A 81 -6.25 -8.08 1.04
N GLU A 82 -7.16 -9.06 0.89
CA GLU A 82 -8.44 -9.11 1.62
C GLU A 82 -8.26 -9.04 3.16
N ASP A 83 -7.11 -9.47 3.68
CA ASP A 83 -6.82 -9.48 5.11
C ASP A 83 -6.27 -8.14 5.63
N ALA A 84 -6.11 -7.11 4.79
CA ALA A 84 -5.58 -5.80 5.17
C ALA A 84 -6.28 -5.15 6.39
N PRO A 85 -7.62 -5.23 6.56
CA PRO A 85 -8.31 -4.71 7.75
C PRO A 85 -7.85 -5.33 9.08
N LYS A 86 -7.20 -6.50 9.06
CA LYS A 86 -6.67 -7.15 10.26
C LYS A 86 -5.33 -6.57 10.71
N ALA A 87 -4.65 -5.80 9.86
CA ALA A 87 -3.37 -5.17 10.16
C ALA A 87 -3.54 -3.81 10.88
N THR A 88 -4.74 -3.23 10.86
CA THR A 88 -5.00 -1.92 11.45
C THR A 88 -5.11 -2.01 12.98
N ARG A 89 -4.67 -0.94 13.67
CA ARG A 89 -4.83 -0.82 15.13
C ARG A 89 -6.28 -0.56 15.55
N THR A 90 -7.06 0.03 14.66
CA THR A 90 -8.48 0.33 14.86
C THR A 90 -9.28 -0.58 13.94
N SER A 91 -10.32 -1.23 14.46
CA SER A 91 -11.24 -2.04 13.66
C SER A 91 -11.90 -1.20 12.57
N VAL A 92 -11.75 -1.64 11.33
CA VAL A 92 -12.34 -1.04 10.14
C VAL A 92 -13.04 -2.14 9.35
N GLU A 93 -14.23 -1.82 8.85
CA GLU A 93 -14.96 -2.67 7.90
C GLU A 93 -14.85 -1.99 6.53
N LEU A 94 -14.53 -2.77 5.50
CA LEU A 94 -14.48 -2.26 4.14
C LEU A 94 -15.90 -2.18 3.59
N ASP A 95 -16.22 -1.07 2.95
CA ASP A 95 -17.43 -0.91 2.15
C ASP A 95 -17.24 -1.57 0.79
N ASP A 96 -16.03 -1.49 0.22
CA ASP A 96 -15.62 -2.17 -1.01
C ASP A 96 -14.12 -2.50 -1.00
N TYR A 97 -13.73 -3.45 -1.84
CA TYR A 97 -12.36 -3.92 -2.03
C TYR A 97 -12.19 -4.47 -3.44
N SER A 98 -11.14 -4.04 -4.14
CA SER A 98 -10.79 -4.59 -5.46
C SER A 98 -9.30 -4.57 -5.74
N VAL A 99 -8.88 -5.54 -6.55
CA VAL A 99 -7.54 -5.59 -7.15
C VAL A 99 -7.72 -5.79 -8.64
N VAL A 100 -7.14 -4.90 -9.45
CA VAL A 100 -7.34 -4.90 -10.90
C VAL A 100 -6.01 -4.75 -11.62
N GLU A 101 -5.81 -5.54 -12.67
CA GLU A 101 -4.72 -5.32 -13.61
C GLU A 101 -5.05 -4.17 -14.57
N ASP A 102 -4.20 -3.16 -14.60
CA ASP A 102 -4.29 -1.98 -15.46
C ASP A 102 -2.97 -1.84 -16.25
N GLY A 103 -2.85 -2.66 -17.30
CA GLY A 103 -1.66 -2.70 -18.16
C GLY A 103 -0.41 -3.17 -17.41
N GLU A 104 0.53 -2.26 -17.18
CA GLU A 104 1.80 -2.54 -16.47
C GLU A 104 1.67 -2.42 -14.94
N GLN A 105 0.46 -2.17 -14.44
CA GLN A 105 0.19 -1.94 -13.03
C GLN A 105 -0.86 -2.90 -12.49
N VAL A 106 -0.76 -3.17 -11.20
CA VAL A 106 -1.85 -3.67 -10.36
C VAL A 106 -2.35 -2.51 -9.51
N VAL A 107 -3.64 -2.24 -9.60
CA VAL A 107 -4.33 -1.19 -8.85
C VAL A 107 -5.15 -1.84 -7.75
N VAL A 108 -4.80 -1.56 -6.50
CA VAL A 108 -5.52 -2.03 -5.32
C VAL A 108 -6.36 -0.87 -4.78
N THR A 109 -7.64 -1.10 -4.54
CA THR A 109 -8.55 -0.12 -3.95
C THR A 109 -9.21 -0.67 -2.70
N PHE A 110 -9.17 0.12 -1.63
CA PHE A 110 -9.91 -0.11 -0.39
C PHE A 110 -10.85 1.07 -0.13
N GLU A 111 -12.15 0.80 0.02
CA GLU A 111 -13.14 1.80 0.39
C GLU A 111 -13.64 1.52 1.80
N TYR A 112 -13.70 2.54 2.65
CA TYR A 112 -14.22 2.41 4.01
C TYR A 112 -14.79 3.72 4.56
N THR A 113 -15.79 3.58 5.43
CA THR A 113 -16.49 4.70 6.05
C THR A 113 -16.17 4.77 7.54
N MET A 114 -15.49 5.82 7.97
CA MET A 114 -15.04 5.99 9.35
C MET A 114 -15.27 7.42 9.82
N GLY A 115 -15.50 7.60 11.12
CA GLY A 115 -15.33 8.91 11.75
C GLY A 115 -14.10 8.90 12.66
N GLY A 116 -13.52 10.07 12.91
CA GLY A 116 -12.21 10.17 13.54
C GLY A 116 -11.11 10.18 12.49
N GLU A 117 -10.79 11.38 12.02
CA GLU A 117 -9.97 11.65 10.83
C GLU A 117 -8.51 11.23 11.06
N ARG A 118 -8.03 11.38 12.30
CA ARG A 118 -6.68 10.91 12.68
C ARG A 118 -6.55 9.40 12.61
N GLN A 119 -7.58 8.65 13.06
CA GLN A 119 -7.56 7.19 12.97
C GLN A 119 -7.69 6.74 11.52
N ALA A 120 -8.46 7.47 10.70
CA ALA A 120 -8.56 7.21 9.28
C ALA A 120 -7.21 7.40 8.55
N ALA A 121 -6.42 8.41 8.93
CA ALA A 121 -5.05 8.59 8.42
C ALA A 121 -4.14 7.39 8.75
N ASP A 122 -4.17 6.90 10.00
CA ASP A 122 -3.43 5.71 10.43
C ASP A 122 -3.85 4.46 9.63
N VAL A 123 -5.16 4.28 9.40
CA VAL A 123 -5.72 3.18 8.60
C VAL A 123 -5.25 3.26 7.15
N ALA A 124 -5.37 4.44 6.52
CA ALA A 124 -4.96 4.64 5.14
C ALA A 124 -3.48 4.30 4.94
N LYS A 125 -2.61 4.83 5.82
CA LYS A 125 -1.19 4.47 5.83
C LYS A 125 -0.99 2.96 5.94
N THR A 126 -1.68 2.33 6.90
CA THR A 126 -1.55 0.88 7.13
C THR A 126 -1.93 0.08 5.89
N PHE A 127 -2.98 0.45 5.17
CA PHE A 127 -3.37 -0.23 3.94
C PHE A 127 -2.33 -0.12 2.85
N VAL A 128 -1.74 1.07 2.64
CA VAL A 128 -0.67 1.25 1.65
C VAL A 128 0.56 0.41 2.01
N GLU A 129 1.00 0.43 3.27
CA GLU A 129 2.14 -0.38 3.74
C GLU A 129 1.85 -1.89 3.66
N TYR A 130 0.61 -2.30 3.92
CA TYR A 130 0.19 -3.70 3.79
C TYR A 130 0.26 -4.19 2.35
N VAL A 131 -0.09 -3.34 1.37
CA VAL A 131 0.04 -3.66 -0.05
C VAL A 131 1.50 -3.90 -0.43
N GLU A 132 2.41 -2.99 -0.05
CA GLU A 132 3.84 -3.15 -0.32
C GLU A 132 4.42 -4.42 0.33
N GLY A 133 4.10 -4.65 1.60
CA GLY A 133 4.54 -5.86 2.32
C GLY A 133 4.05 -7.15 1.65
N THR A 134 2.75 -7.21 1.32
CA THR A 134 2.15 -8.40 0.69
C THR A 134 2.73 -8.64 -0.72
N TYR A 135 3.01 -7.57 -1.47
CA TYR A 135 3.67 -7.66 -2.76
C TYR A 135 5.07 -8.26 -2.62
N VAL A 136 5.88 -7.77 -1.68
CA VAL A 136 7.23 -8.27 -1.41
C VAL A 136 7.20 -9.74 -0.95
N GLU A 137 6.24 -10.12 -0.11
CA GLU A 137 6.02 -11.53 0.27
C GLU A 137 5.59 -12.42 -0.91
N GLY A 138 5.02 -11.82 -1.96
CA GLY A 138 4.62 -12.47 -3.20
C GLY A 138 5.75 -12.63 -4.22
N VAL A 139 6.94 -12.06 -3.98
CA VAL A 139 8.08 -12.15 -4.91
C VAL A 139 8.50 -13.61 -5.13
N ILE A 140 8.62 -14.00 -6.40
CA ILE A 140 8.97 -15.36 -6.82
C ILE A 140 10.48 -15.48 -7.04
N PRO A 141 11.17 -16.41 -6.35
CA PRO A 141 12.60 -16.65 -6.56
C PRO A 141 12.92 -17.13 -7.98
N GLY A 142 14.07 -16.70 -8.50
CA GLY A 142 14.59 -17.14 -9.80
C GLY A 142 14.26 -16.20 -10.97
N TYR A 143 13.52 -15.12 -10.73
CA TYR A 143 13.32 -14.03 -11.68
C TYR A 143 14.24 -12.84 -11.35
N ASP A 144 14.67 -12.12 -12.39
CA ASP A 144 15.45 -10.90 -12.29
C ASP A 144 14.54 -9.67 -12.26
N TYR A 145 14.39 -9.06 -11.08
CA TYR A 145 13.49 -7.91 -10.86
C TYR A 145 14.13 -6.58 -11.27
N VAL A 146 13.30 -5.63 -11.68
CA VAL A 146 13.68 -4.28 -12.13
C VAL A 146 12.86 -3.18 -11.48
N GLY A 147 13.32 -1.94 -11.66
CA GLY A 147 12.64 -0.74 -11.16
C GLY A 147 12.46 -0.76 -9.65
N VAL A 148 11.30 -0.27 -9.19
CA VAL A 148 11.00 -0.12 -7.77
C VAL A 148 11.09 -1.44 -6.99
N VAL A 149 10.80 -2.58 -7.62
CA VAL A 149 10.85 -3.89 -6.95
C VAL A 149 12.29 -4.33 -6.71
N ALA A 150 13.21 -4.02 -7.62
CA ALA A 150 14.63 -4.26 -7.41
C ALA A 150 15.18 -3.45 -6.23
N ASP A 151 14.82 -2.16 -6.16
CA ASP A 151 15.22 -1.27 -5.06
C ASP A 151 14.68 -1.75 -3.70
N LEU A 152 13.41 -2.19 -3.66
CA LEU A 152 12.80 -2.79 -2.47
C LEU A 152 13.57 -4.03 -2.01
N LEU A 153 13.90 -4.96 -2.92
CA LEU A 153 14.63 -6.18 -2.58
C LEU A 153 16.07 -5.90 -2.10
N ASP A 154 16.76 -4.93 -2.70
CA ASP A 154 18.10 -4.51 -2.27
C ASP A 154 18.06 -3.93 -0.85
N SER A 155 17.10 -3.05 -0.56
CA SER A 155 16.93 -2.44 0.76
C SER A 155 16.66 -3.48 1.86
N ALA A 156 15.82 -4.48 1.57
CA ALA A 156 15.53 -5.59 2.48
C ALA A 156 16.77 -6.46 2.75
N SER A 157 17.60 -6.69 1.73
CA SER A 157 18.84 -7.47 1.86
C SER A 157 19.90 -6.76 2.71
N THR A 158 19.97 -5.42 2.62
CA THR A 158 20.93 -4.60 3.36
C THR A 158 20.51 -4.40 4.82
N GLY A 159 19.21 -4.24 5.11
CA GLY A 159 18.68 -4.14 6.47
C GLY A 159 18.88 -5.39 7.32
N GLY A 160 19.04 -6.56 6.69
CA GLY A 160 19.39 -7.82 7.37
C GLY A 160 20.84 -7.89 7.86
N SER A 161 21.71 -6.94 7.47
CA SER A 161 23.15 -6.97 7.77
C SER A 161 23.58 -6.10 8.96
N GLU A 162 22.67 -5.36 9.61
CA GLU A 162 22.96 -4.60 10.85
C GLU A 162 22.85 -5.42 12.14
N GLY A 163 22.89 -6.76 12.03
CA GLY A 163 22.83 -7.68 13.16
C GLY A 163 23.98 -8.67 13.23
N THR A 164 25.27 -8.24 13.28
CA THR A 164 26.39 -8.95 13.97
C THR A 164 27.74 -8.24 13.82
N ARG A 165 28.20 -7.54 14.89
CA ARG A 165 29.50 -7.76 15.57
C ARG A 165 29.76 -6.71 16.67
N GLY A 166 29.03 -6.85 17.78
CA GLY A 166 29.52 -6.34 19.07
C GLY A 166 30.63 -7.26 19.56
N GLY A 167 31.87 -7.02 19.15
CA GLY A 167 33.05 -7.74 19.63
C GLY A 167 33.29 -7.43 21.11
N THR A 168 33.32 -8.47 21.93
CA THR A 168 33.64 -8.42 23.37
C THR A 168 34.99 -7.74 23.58
N PRO A 169 35.10 -6.69 24.43
CA PRO A 169 36.39 -6.09 24.72
C PRO A 169 37.23 -7.00 25.63
N LEU A 170 38.51 -7.14 25.27
CA LEU A 170 39.61 -7.58 26.15
C LEU A 170 40.28 -6.36 26.76
#